data_AF-A0A2D8M6H5-F1
#
_entry.id   AF-A0A2D8M6H5-F1
#
_cell.length_a   1.000
_cell.length_b   1.000
_cell.length_c   1.000
_cell.angle_alpha   90.00
_cell.angle_beta   90.00
_cell.angle_gamma   90.00
#
_symmetry.space_group_name_H-M   'P 1'
#
loop_
_entity.id
_entity.type
_entity.pdbx_description
1 polymer ?
#
loop_
_entity_poly.entity_id
_entity_poly.type
_entity_poly.pdbx_seq_one_letter_code
_entity_poly.pdbx_strand_id
1 'polypeptide(L)'
;MNTTECLVSPDKICGLTLAEPVCCHRFTKKRLILNWQSEPPKNVPSVQRKRPKQRLLLRRVLEMDIASVAETGVFFLFATIAILGALGLVLAQRVAHSMLSLIFSFMAVSGIFILLGAEFLAAIQILVYLASVGLVVLFGIMLTRRQILEEDFE
;
A
#
# COMPACT_ATOMS: atom_id res chain seq x y z
N MET A 1 -33.27 -33.73 -11.53
CA MET A 1 -33.16 -34.40 -12.85
C MET A 1 -33.11 -33.32 -13.91
N ASN A 2 -31.90 -33.09 -14.41
CA ASN A 2 -31.40 -32.43 -15.63
C ASN A 2 -32.21 -31.34 -16.37
N THR A 3 -31.54 -30.20 -16.56
CA THR A 3 -31.39 -29.48 -17.84
C THR A 3 -29.92 -29.02 -17.92
N THR A 4 -29.06 -29.82 -18.56
CA THR A 4 -28.43 -29.53 -19.88
C THR A 4 -27.44 -28.37 -19.87
N GLU A 5 -26.18 -28.72 -19.57
CA GLU A 5 -24.96 -28.45 -20.36
C GLU A 5 -25.12 -27.49 -21.56
N CYS A 6 -24.33 -26.41 -21.57
CA CYS A 6 -23.77 -25.81 -22.77
C CYS A 6 -22.36 -25.28 -22.46
N LEU A 7 -21.39 -26.16 -22.73
CA LEU A 7 -19.98 -25.86 -23.00
C LEU A 7 -19.84 -24.82 -24.12
N VAL A 8 -18.82 -23.95 -24.04
CA VAL A 8 -17.85 -23.62 -25.12
C VAL A 8 -17.09 -22.34 -24.78
N SER A 9 -15.77 -22.45 -24.81
CA SER A 9 -14.73 -21.44 -24.57
C SER A 9 -14.41 -20.66 -25.89
N PRO A 10 -13.21 -20.11 -26.11
CA PRO A 10 -12.73 -18.72 -26.02
C PRO A 10 -12.54 -18.01 -27.39
N ASP A 11 -11.89 -16.83 -27.39
CA ASP A 11 -11.31 -16.07 -28.53
C ASP A 11 -12.19 -15.13 -29.39
N LYS A 12 -12.12 -13.81 -29.12
CA LYS A 12 -11.94 -12.66 -30.07
C LYS A 12 -11.83 -11.34 -29.27
N ILE A 13 -10.65 -10.70 -29.16
CA ILE A 13 -10.10 -9.64 -30.04
C ILE A 13 -10.98 -8.37 -29.98
N CYS A 14 -10.65 -7.36 -29.16
CA CYS A 14 -9.67 -6.27 -29.39
C CYS A 14 -10.15 -5.21 -30.41
N GLY A 15 -10.25 -3.96 -29.94
CA GLY A 15 -9.75 -2.81 -30.70
C GLY A 15 -10.72 -1.71 -31.12
N LEU A 16 -10.49 -0.51 -30.56
CA LEU A 16 -10.66 0.84 -31.13
C LEU A 16 -12.10 1.27 -31.53
N THR A 17 -12.64 2.39 -31.02
CA THR A 17 -12.23 3.73 -31.44
C THR A 17 -12.82 4.82 -30.51
N LEU A 18 -11.93 5.74 -30.18
CA LEU A 18 -12.08 7.15 -29.80
C LEU A 18 -13.32 7.86 -30.39
N ALA A 19 -14.21 8.44 -29.56
CA ALA A 19 -14.94 9.71 -29.78
C ALA A 19 -16.05 9.95 -28.72
N GLU A 20 -15.82 10.95 -27.87
CA GLU A 20 -16.78 11.80 -27.11
C GLU A 20 -17.99 12.29 -27.96
N PRO A 21 -18.96 13.13 -27.48
CA PRO A 21 -19.64 13.31 -26.18
C PRO A 21 -21.18 13.67 -26.30
N VAL A 22 -21.86 14.00 -25.17
CA VAL A 22 -23.13 14.82 -25.03
C VAL A 22 -24.51 14.20 -25.38
N CYS A 23 -25.54 14.60 -24.58
CA CYS A 23 -27.02 14.35 -24.65
C CYS A 23 -27.52 13.04 -23.99
N CYS A 24 -28.40 12.98 -22.98
CA CYS A 24 -29.55 13.78 -22.54
C CYS A 24 -29.70 13.72 -20.98
N HIS A 25 -30.04 14.75 -20.18
CA HIS A 25 -31.23 15.67 -20.19
C HIS A 25 -32.51 14.92 -19.72
N ARG A 26 -33.36 15.31 -18.75
CA ARG A 26 -33.59 16.50 -17.89
C ARG A 26 -34.69 16.17 -16.84
N PHE A 27 -34.73 16.97 -15.76
CA PHE A 27 -35.92 17.35 -14.93
C PHE A 27 -36.63 16.22 -14.17
N THR A 28 -36.66 16.24 -12.83
CA THR A 28 -37.58 17.12 -12.10
C THR A 28 -36.99 17.66 -10.79
N LYS A 29 -37.24 18.96 -10.57
CA LYS A 29 -36.86 19.78 -9.42
C LYS A 29 -38.12 20.05 -8.58
N LYS A 30 -37.95 20.15 -7.26
CA LYS A 30 -38.89 20.68 -6.24
C LYS A 30 -40.08 19.80 -5.83
N ARG A 31 -39.93 19.12 -4.68
CA ARG A 31 -40.88 19.19 -3.55
C ARG A 31 -40.33 18.42 -2.34
N LEU A 32 -39.33 18.96 -1.64
CA LEU A 32 -39.05 18.51 -0.26
C LEU A 32 -38.26 19.58 0.51
N ILE A 33 -38.78 20.79 0.44
CA ILE A 33 -38.66 21.81 1.47
C ILE A 33 -39.96 21.73 2.27
N LEU A 34 -39.96 20.91 3.33
CA LEU A 34 -40.93 20.93 4.43
C LEU A 34 -40.52 19.89 5.48
N ASN A 35 -39.34 20.06 6.09
CA ASN A 35 -39.15 19.84 7.53
C ASN A 35 -37.75 20.28 7.99
N TRP A 36 -37.34 21.51 7.67
CA TRP A 36 -36.17 22.15 8.27
C TRP A 36 -36.64 23.35 9.09
N GLN A 37 -37.44 23.06 10.10
CA GLN A 37 -37.76 23.98 11.19
C GLN A 37 -37.66 23.20 12.50
N SER A 38 -36.44 23.07 13.03
CA SER A 38 -36.21 22.75 14.44
C SER A 38 -35.39 23.88 15.04
N GLU A 39 -36.02 24.63 15.94
CA GLU A 39 -35.45 25.79 16.64
C GLU A 39 -34.16 25.44 17.41
N PRO A 40 -33.18 26.37 17.49
CA PRO A 40 -32.09 26.23 18.44
C PRO A 40 -32.55 26.69 19.84
N PRO A 41 -32.42 25.86 20.90
CA PRO A 41 -32.67 26.32 22.26
C PRO A 41 -31.59 27.33 22.68
N LYS A 42 -32.01 28.58 22.95
CA LYS A 42 -31.19 29.66 23.52
C LYS A 42 -31.26 29.63 25.04
N ASN A 43 -30.68 28.59 25.64
CA ASN A 43 -30.49 28.52 27.08
C ASN A 43 -29.31 27.57 27.38
N VAL A 44 -28.12 28.14 27.58
CA VAL A 44 -26.99 27.41 28.17
C VAL A 44 -26.72 28.06 29.53
N PRO A 45 -27.22 27.50 30.65
CA PRO A 45 -26.73 27.89 31.96
C PRO A 45 -25.31 27.35 32.09
N SER A 46 -24.38 28.23 32.42
CA SER A 46 -23.00 27.91 32.79
C SER A 46 -22.96 27.01 34.03
N VAL A 47 -22.95 25.69 33.83
CA VAL A 47 -22.68 24.71 34.89
C VAL A 47 -21.34 24.03 34.59
N GLN A 48 -20.26 24.68 34.97
CA GLN A 48 -18.90 24.12 35.01
C GLN A 48 -18.84 23.05 36.11
N ARG A 49 -19.33 21.86 35.77
CA ARG A 49 -19.30 20.67 36.62
C ARG A 49 -17.87 20.13 36.61
N LYS A 50 -17.10 20.36 37.68
CA LYS A 50 -15.77 19.75 37.93
C LYS A 50 -15.83 18.26 37.56
N ARG A 51 -15.26 17.86 36.41
CA ARG A 51 -15.24 16.47 35.94
C ARG A 51 -13.96 15.78 36.43
N PRO A 52 -14.00 14.85 37.39
CA PRO A 52 -12.88 13.93 37.66
C PRO A 52 -12.61 12.95 36.50
N LYS A 53 -13.38 13.03 35.39
CA LYS A 53 -13.15 12.28 34.14
C LYS A 53 -12.03 12.84 33.26
N GLN A 54 -11.52 14.05 33.52
CA GLN A 54 -10.43 14.65 32.71
C GLN A 54 -9.08 13.92 32.85
N ARG A 55 -8.78 13.34 34.03
CA ARG A 55 -7.52 12.60 34.25
C ARG A 55 -7.42 11.31 33.41
N LEU A 56 -8.55 10.66 33.15
CA LEU A 56 -8.63 9.47 32.29
C LEU A 56 -8.42 9.80 30.81
N LEU A 57 -8.93 10.96 30.36
CA LEU A 57 -8.69 11.49 29.01
C LEU A 57 -7.21 11.87 28.83
N LEU A 58 -6.58 12.48 29.83
CA LEU A 58 -5.16 12.82 29.79
C LEU A 58 -4.25 11.57 29.73
N ARG A 59 -4.62 10.47 30.42
CA ARG A 59 -3.94 9.17 30.32
C ARG A 59 -4.10 8.52 28.93
N ARG A 60 -5.27 8.65 28.31
CA ARG A 60 -5.56 8.19 26.93
C ARG A 60 -4.81 9.00 25.86
N VAL A 61 -4.66 10.32 26.04
CA VAL A 61 -3.89 11.18 25.13
C VAL A 61 -2.41 10.84 25.17
N LEU A 62 -1.86 10.56 26.36
CA LEU A 62 -0.46 10.11 26.49
C LEU A 62 -0.22 8.75 25.81
N GLU A 63 -1.20 7.83 25.84
CA GLU A 63 -1.13 6.56 25.10
C GLU A 63 -1.18 6.75 23.57
N MET A 64 -1.94 7.72 23.06
CA MET A 64 -1.92 8.08 21.63
C MET A 64 -0.59 8.73 21.21
N ASP A 65 0.04 9.51 22.09
CA ASP A 65 1.32 10.15 21.83
C ASP A 65 2.42 9.11 21.63
N ILE A 66 2.55 8.14 22.55
CA ILE A 66 3.56 7.06 22.45
C ILE A 66 3.33 6.20 21.19
N ALA A 67 2.08 5.90 20.85
CA ALA A 67 1.77 5.17 19.62
C ALA A 67 2.20 5.95 18.36
N SER A 68 1.93 7.26 18.32
CA SER A 68 2.30 8.11 17.19
C SER A 68 3.82 8.28 17.04
N VAL A 69 4.54 8.44 18.15
CA VAL A 69 6.01 8.50 18.14
C VAL A 69 6.61 7.14 17.75
N ALA A 70 6.01 6.04 18.20
CA ALA A 70 6.42 4.69 17.81
C ALA A 70 6.23 4.43 16.31
N GLU A 71 5.07 4.79 15.75
CA GLU A 71 4.80 4.67 14.30
C GLU A 71 5.83 5.47 13.48
N THR A 72 6.08 6.72 13.88
CA THR A 72 7.07 7.59 13.21
C THR A 72 8.49 7.04 13.34
N GLY A 73 8.85 6.54 14.53
CA GLY A 73 10.17 5.94 14.77
C GLY A 73 10.40 4.69 13.95
N VAL A 74 9.41 3.80 13.87
CA VAL A 74 9.47 2.57 13.07
C VAL A 74 9.49 2.90 11.58
N PHE A 75 8.74 3.91 11.12
CA PHE A 75 8.81 4.40 9.75
C PHE A 75 10.22 4.87 9.36
N PHE A 76 10.85 5.72 10.19
CA PHE A 76 12.23 6.17 9.94
C PHE A 76 13.24 5.04 9.95
N LEU A 77 13.06 4.05 10.85
CA LEU A 77 13.90 2.86 10.89
C LEU A 77 13.80 2.06 9.57
N PHE A 78 12.60 1.75 9.11
CA PHE A 78 12.43 1.03 7.84
C PHE A 78 12.87 1.86 6.63
N ALA A 79 12.61 3.17 6.62
CA ALA A 79 13.02 4.06 5.54
C ALA A 79 14.56 4.14 5.41
N THR A 80 15.27 4.32 6.53
CA THR A 80 16.74 4.33 6.53
C THR A 80 17.32 2.99 6.10
N ILE A 81 16.75 1.88 6.58
CA ILE A 81 17.12 0.52 6.17
C ILE A 81 16.91 0.32 4.66
N ALA A 82 15.77 0.76 4.12
CA ALA A 82 15.47 0.63 2.69
C ALA A 82 16.49 1.39 1.82
N ILE A 83 16.86 2.61 2.23
CA ILE A 83 17.87 3.44 1.56
C ILE A 83 19.26 2.80 1.66
N LEU A 84 19.66 2.35 2.86
CA LEU A 84 20.93 1.64 3.08
C LEU A 84 21.03 0.37 2.24
N GLY A 85 19.93 -0.40 2.13
CA GLY A 85 19.86 -1.59 1.28
C GLY A 85 19.94 -1.27 -0.22
N ALA A 86 19.31 -0.19 -0.67
CA ALA A 86 19.40 0.27 -2.05
C ALA A 86 20.82 0.78 -2.41
N LEU A 87 21.47 1.50 -1.48
CA LEU A 87 22.87 1.90 -1.63
C LEU A 87 23.79 0.68 -1.62
N GLY A 88 23.58 -0.26 -0.72
CA GLY A 88 24.35 -1.50 -0.63
C GLY A 88 24.23 -2.38 -1.87
N LEU A 89 23.06 -2.40 -2.52
CA LEU A 89 22.82 -3.07 -3.79
C LEU A 89 23.73 -2.51 -4.91
N VAL A 90 23.82 -1.18 -5.04
CA VAL A 90 24.58 -0.51 -6.11
C VAL A 90 26.09 -0.47 -5.83
N LEU A 91 26.48 -0.31 -4.57
CA LEU A 91 27.88 -0.14 -4.16
C LEU A 91 28.62 -1.49 -3.95
N ALA A 92 27.91 -2.61 -3.88
CA ALA A 92 28.52 -3.90 -3.58
C ALA A 92 29.38 -4.42 -4.75
N GLN A 93 30.68 -4.59 -4.51
CA GLN A 93 31.62 -5.20 -5.45
C GLN A 93 31.45 -6.73 -5.60
N ARG A 94 30.85 -7.37 -4.60
CA ARG A 94 30.57 -8.81 -4.62
C ARG A 94 29.10 -9.02 -4.94
N VAL A 95 28.85 -9.77 -6.01
CA VAL A 95 27.51 -10.15 -6.48
C VAL A 95 26.63 -10.72 -5.35
N ALA A 96 27.19 -11.61 -4.53
CA ALA A 96 26.46 -12.21 -3.42
C ALA A 96 25.98 -11.17 -2.39
N HIS A 97 26.79 -10.16 -2.09
CA HIS A 97 26.42 -9.11 -1.15
C HIS A 97 25.38 -8.16 -1.76
N SER A 98 25.49 -7.87 -3.05
CA SER A 98 24.52 -7.06 -3.79
C SER A 98 23.12 -7.68 -3.72
N MET A 99 23.01 -8.99 -3.98
CA MET A 99 21.74 -9.73 -3.92
C MET A 99 21.11 -9.74 -2.52
N LEU A 100 21.90 -9.96 -1.47
CA LEU A 100 21.40 -9.91 -0.08
C LEU A 100 20.85 -8.52 0.27
N SER A 101 21.51 -7.46 -0.22
CA SER A 101 21.06 -6.08 -0.02
C SER A 101 19.73 -5.78 -0.72
N LEU A 102 19.51 -6.35 -1.91
CA LEU A 102 18.23 -6.26 -2.64
C LEU A 102 17.07 -6.86 -1.84
N ILE A 103 17.24 -8.08 -1.32
CA ILE A 103 16.23 -8.79 -0.51
C ILE A 103 15.88 -7.97 0.75
N PHE A 104 16.89 -7.42 1.41
CA PHE A 104 16.72 -6.59 2.60
C PHE A 104 15.94 -5.29 2.30
N SER A 105 16.22 -4.65 1.16
CA SER A 105 15.49 -3.45 0.71
C SER A 105 14.02 -3.75 0.44
N PHE A 106 13.68 -4.85 -0.24
CA PHE A 106 12.29 -5.24 -0.46
C PHE A 106 11.55 -5.63 0.82
N MET A 107 12.23 -6.25 1.78
CA MET A 107 11.66 -6.54 3.10
C MET A 107 11.30 -5.23 3.83
N ALA A 108 12.18 -4.22 3.78
CA ALA A 108 11.92 -2.93 4.40
C ALA A 108 10.73 -2.19 3.76
N VAL A 109 10.61 -2.23 2.43
CA VAL A 109 9.44 -1.68 1.71
C VAL A 109 8.15 -2.40 2.10
N SER A 110 8.18 -3.73 2.24
CA SER A 110 7.02 -4.48 2.74
C SER A 110 6.63 -4.07 4.16
N GLY A 111 7.61 -3.81 5.03
CA GLY A 111 7.36 -3.27 6.38
C GLY A 111 6.66 -1.91 6.33
N ILE A 112 7.09 -1.02 5.44
CA ILE A 112 6.43 0.28 5.22
C ILE A 112 4.98 0.10 4.79
N PHE A 113 4.66 -0.84 3.89
CA PHE A 113 3.27 -1.10 3.49
C PHE A 113 2.38 -1.62 4.62
N ILE A 114 2.94 -2.40 5.56
CA ILE A 114 2.21 -2.82 6.77
C ILE A 114 1.90 -1.60 7.65
N LEU A 115 2.87 -0.69 7.84
CA LEU A 115 2.67 0.55 8.60
C LEU A 115 1.60 1.46 7.98
N LEU A 116 1.48 1.48 6.65
CA LEU A 116 0.45 2.24 5.94
C LEU A 116 -0.95 1.62 6.02
N GLY A 117 -1.10 0.44 6.65
CA GLY A 117 -2.36 -0.32 6.67
C GLY A 117 -2.70 -0.98 5.34
N ALA A 118 -1.74 -1.09 4.41
CA ALA A 118 -1.91 -1.70 3.10
C ALA A 118 -1.48 -3.18 3.11
N GLU A 119 -2.14 -4.00 3.92
CA GLU A 119 -1.78 -5.42 4.13
C GLU A 119 -1.76 -6.26 2.85
N PHE A 120 -2.74 -6.06 1.96
CA PHE A 120 -2.80 -6.77 0.68
C PHE A 120 -1.62 -6.41 -0.23
N LEU A 121 -1.23 -5.13 -0.23
CA LEU A 121 -0.10 -4.66 -1.03
C LEU A 121 1.23 -5.16 -0.46
N ALA A 122 1.36 -5.23 0.87
CA ALA A 122 2.50 -5.87 1.54
C ALA A 122 2.60 -7.37 1.18
N ALA A 123 1.49 -8.09 1.16
CA ALA A 123 1.46 -9.49 0.75
C ALA A 123 1.93 -9.68 -0.70
N ILE A 124 1.42 -8.85 -1.63
CA ILE A 124 1.87 -8.85 -3.03
C ILE A 124 3.36 -8.51 -3.13
N GLN A 125 3.85 -7.56 -2.33
CA GLN A 125 5.26 -7.19 -2.34
C GLN A 125 6.16 -8.39 -2.05
N ILE A 126 5.80 -9.19 -1.04
CA ILE A 126 6.56 -10.40 -0.69
C ILE A 126 6.37 -11.48 -1.77
N LEU A 127 5.13 -11.75 -2.19
CA LEU A 127 4.86 -12.84 -3.14
C LEU A 127 5.45 -12.59 -4.53
N VAL A 128 5.40 -11.35 -5.03
CA VAL A 128 5.83 -11.01 -6.38
C VAL A 128 7.26 -10.50 -6.40
N TYR A 129 7.64 -9.54 -5.56
CA TYR A 129 8.99 -8.97 -5.64
C TYR A 129 10.04 -9.84 -4.95
N LEU A 130 9.77 -10.32 -3.74
CA LEU A 130 10.74 -11.16 -3.02
C LEU A 130 10.90 -12.53 -3.69
N ALA A 131 9.78 -13.15 -4.07
CA ALA A 131 9.80 -14.50 -4.62
C ALA A 131 9.94 -14.54 -6.15
N SER A 132 9.09 -13.88 -6.93
CA SER A 132 9.15 -13.99 -8.40
C SER A 132 10.31 -13.18 -8.98
N VAL A 133 10.29 -11.86 -8.82
CA VAL A 133 11.30 -10.97 -9.42
C VAL A 133 12.67 -11.20 -8.80
N GLY A 134 12.74 -11.33 -7.47
CA GLY A 134 13.97 -11.58 -6.72
C GLY A 134 14.69 -12.84 -7.17
N LEU A 135 14.02 -14.01 -7.14
CA LEU A 135 14.65 -15.25 -7.59
C LEU A 135 15.04 -15.21 -9.07
N VAL A 136 14.24 -14.60 -9.94
CA VAL A 136 14.58 -14.44 -11.37
C VAL A 136 15.87 -13.63 -11.54
N VAL A 137 16.01 -12.51 -10.83
CA VAL A 137 17.24 -11.70 -10.83
C VAL A 137 18.42 -12.50 -10.28
N LEU A 138 18.22 -13.25 -9.19
CA LEU A 138 19.24 -14.11 -8.61
C LEU A 138 19.74 -15.16 -9.63
N PHE A 139 18.82 -15.84 -10.31
CA PHE A 139 19.14 -16.79 -11.37
C PHE A 139 19.84 -16.13 -12.56
N GLY A 140 19.35 -14.98 -13.02
CA GLY A 140 19.94 -14.24 -14.14
C GLY A 140 21.40 -13.90 -13.90
N ILE A 141 21.71 -13.32 -12.73
CA ILE A 141 23.10 -12.96 -12.42
C ILE A 141 23.99 -14.20 -12.24
N MET A 142 23.47 -15.29 -11.67
CA MET A 142 24.23 -16.54 -11.55
C MET A 142 24.58 -17.16 -12.90
N LEU A 143 23.65 -17.11 -13.87
CA LEU A 143 23.86 -17.59 -15.23
C LEU A 143 24.85 -16.69 -15.97
N THR A 144 24.67 -15.37 -15.93
CA THR A 144 25.56 -14.41 -16.60
C THR A 144 27.00 -14.50 -16.10
N ARG A 145 27.21 -14.69 -14.79
CA ARG A 145 28.57 -14.76 -14.21
C ARG A 145 29.37 -15.96 -14.75
N ARG A 146 28.72 -17.06 -15.12
CA ARG A 146 29.44 -18.21 -15.70
C ARG A 146 29.90 -17.96 -17.14
N GLN A 147 29.14 -17.19 -17.92
CA GLN A 147 29.46 -16.93 -19.33
C GLN A 147 30.71 -16.08 -19.50
N ILE A 148 30.94 -15.10 -18.62
CA ILE A 148 32.06 -14.14 -18.72
C ILE A 148 33.43 -14.80 -18.45
N LEU A 149 33.48 -15.97 -17.80
CA LEU A 149 34.74 -16.66 -17.50
C LEU A 149 35.24 -17.57 -18.62
N GLU A 150 34.43 -17.82 -19.66
CA GLU A 150 34.74 -18.79 -20.72
C GLU A 150 35.18 -18.12 -22.04
N GLU A 151 35.00 -16.80 -22.18
CA GLU A 151 35.39 -16.04 -23.39
C GLU A 151 36.83 -15.47 -23.35
N ASP A 152 37.61 -15.75 -22.29
CA ASP A 152 39.02 -15.31 -22.16
C ASP A 152 40.03 -16.43 -22.52
N PHE A 153 39.60 -17.54 -23.15
CA PHE A 153 40.45 -18.68 -23.51
C PHE A 153 40.60 -18.95 -25.03
N GLU A 154 40.34 -17.96 -25.89
CA GLU A 154 40.80 -17.96 -27.29
C GLU A 154 41.79 -16.82 -27.59
#